data_AF-A6HWB9-F1
#
_entry.id   AF-A6HWB9-F1
#
_cell.length_a   1.000
_cell.length_b   1.000
_cell.length_c   1.000
_cell.angle_alpha   90.00
_cell.angle_beta   90.00
_cell.angle_gamma   90.00
#
_symmetry.space_group_name_H-M   'P 1'
#
loop_
_entity.id
_entity.type
_entity.pdbx_description
1 polymer ?
#
loop_
_entity_poly.entity_id
_entity_poly.type
_entity_poly.pdbx_seq_one_letter_code
_entity_poly.pdbx_strand_id
1 'polypeptide(L)'
;MDRVPVKEEDCFKREVTEDTKVKEEPQMNPRVGCKRKLAMSSLPCVKRHKAELMCSGVRDKTAYVSLQRFTEMNLLSDYRFLEDVARTADRVSRDIFLTRPKRKKYLLFLKNRARKQGVYLRLLPSGFSKRRENSTVFDHRNQQFCWHVKLQFPQSQAEYVEKRVPDDKTINEILKPYIDPEKSDPVIRQRLKAYTQSQTGVQILMRVENMQQNLIRYYELDPSKSLVNNLRNKVIIEYPTLHVVLKGCSNDMQLLHQVKSESAQKLGNGD
;
A
#
# COMPACT_ATOMS: atom_id res chain seq x y z
N MET A 1 -47.67 52.77 34.92
CA MET A 1 -48.31 52.05 33.82
C MET A 1 -47.45 52.22 32.59
N ASP A 2 -47.21 51.10 31.89
CA ASP A 2 -46.64 50.95 30.55
C ASP A 2 -45.11 51.04 30.30
N ARG A 3 -44.59 49.85 29.89
CA ARG A 3 -43.68 49.52 28.78
C ARG A 3 -42.15 49.80 28.88
N VAL A 4 -41.37 48.72 29.09
CA VAL A 4 -40.44 48.02 28.14
C VAL A 4 -39.80 48.89 27.02
N PRO A 5 -38.57 48.60 26.50
CA PRO A 5 -37.26 48.28 27.09
C PRO A 5 -36.14 49.22 26.54
N VAL A 6 -34.90 49.00 26.97
CA VAL A 6 -33.67 49.63 26.47
C VAL A 6 -33.41 49.27 25.00
N LYS A 7 -33.12 50.28 24.18
CA LYS A 7 -32.73 50.19 22.77
C LYS A 7 -31.22 49.94 22.67
N GLU A 8 -30.83 48.80 22.12
CA GLU A 8 -29.59 48.65 21.37
C GLU A 8 -29.95 48.11 19.98
N GLU A 9 -29.06 48.35 19.01
CA GLU A 9 -29.10 47.96 17.59
C GLU A 9 -29.74 48.96 16.62
N ASP A 10 -28.88 49.73 15.93
CA ASP A 10 -28.73 49.62 14.48
C ASP A 10 -27.55 50.49 14.00
N CYS A 11 -26.61 49.92 13.23
CA CYS A 11 -26.05 50.49 11.98
C CYS A 11 -24.82 49.70 11.51
N PHE A 12 -24.99 48.71 10.65
CA PHE A 12 -24.46 48.70 9.28
C PHE A 12 -24.57 47.29 8.67
N LYS A 13 -25.59 47.12 7.85
CA LYS A 13 -25.68 46.08 6.84
C LYS A 13 -24.58 46.30 5.81
N ARG A 14 -23.76 45.29 5.54
CA ARG A 14 -23.22 45.02 4.20
C ARG A 14 -23.24 43.53 3.94
N GLU A 15 -24.08 43.19 2.97
CA GLU A 15 -24.07 41.96 2.21
C GLU A 15 -22.68 41.71 1.63
N VAL A 16 -22.19 40.48 1.76
CA VAL A 16 -21.14 39.95 0.87
C VAL A 16 -21.65 38.59 0.41
N THR A 17 -22.20 38.59 -0.80
CA THR A 17 -22.37 37.42 -1.65
C THR A 17 -21.00 36.85 -2.05
N GLU A 18 -20.88 35.53 -2.01
CA GLU A 18 -20.23 34.61 -2.96
C GLU A 18 -19.07 35.20 -3.81
N ASP A 19 -17.83 34.70 -3.78
CA ASP A 19 -17.46 33.38 -4.26
C ASP A 19 -16.07 32.99 -3.75
N THR A 20 -15.97 32.01 -2.85
CA THR A 20 -14.69 31.28 -2.65
C THR A 20 -14.81 29.96 -3.39
N LYS A 21 -14.33 29.95 -4.62
CA LYS A 21 -14.18 28.76 -5.46
C LYS A 21 -13.15 27.83 -4.82
N VAL A 22 -13.60 27.01 -3.87
CA VAL A 22 -12.86 25.83 -3.42
C VAL A 22 -12.77 24.91 -4.62
N LYS A 23 -11.56 24.77 -5.18
CA LYS A 23 -11.27 23.74 -6.17
C LYS A 23 -11.53 22.39 -5.51
N GLU A 24 -12.63 21.74 -5.88
CA GLU A 24 -12.82 20.32 -5.67
C GLU A 24 -11.66 19.60 -6.38
N GLU A 25 -10.74 19.04 -5.60
CA GLU A 25 -9.85 18.00 -6.08
C GLU A 25 -10.70 16.76 -6.42
N PRO A 26 -10.51 16.13 -7.60
CA PRO A 26 -11.28 14.97 -7.97
C PRO A 26 -10.87 13.79 -7.08
N GLN A 27 -11.65 13.55 -6.03
CA GLN A 27 -11.52 12.35 -5.23
C GLN A 27 -11.92 11.15 -6.10
N MET A 28 -10.94 10.33 -6.46
CA MET A 28 -11.18 8.99 -7.00
C MET A 28 -11.97 8.19 -5.98
N ASN A 29 -13.29 8.19 -6.14
CA ASN A 29 -14.19 7.34 -5.39
C ASN A 29 -13.82 5.87 -5.63
N PRO A 30 -13.54 5.08 -4.57
CA PRO A 30 -13.42 3.63 -4.72
C PRO A 30 -14.71 3.10 -5.34
N ARG A 31 -14.59 2.23 -6.35
CA ARG A 31 -15.71 1.66 -7.10
C ARG A 31 -16.79 1.18 -6.13
N VAL A 32 -17.99 1.74 -6.31
CA VAL A 32 -19.12 1.70 -5.38
C VAL A 32 -19.43 0.26 -4.95
N GLY A 33 -19.20 -0.04 -3.66
CA GLY A 33 -19.57 -1.30 -3.06
C GLY A 33 -21.07 -1.57 -3.20
N CYS A 34 -21.43 -2.83 -3.45
CA CYS A 34 -22.82 -3.26 -3.62
C CYS A 34 -23.65 -2.88 -2.39
N LYS A 35 -24.48 -1.83 -2.51
CA LYS A 35 -25.49 -1.51 -1.50
C LYS A 35 -26.44 -2.70 -1.45
N ARG A 36 -26.70 -3.24 -0.25
CA ARG A 36 -27.62 -4.38 -0.03
C ARG A 36 -29.00 -4.04 -0.60
N LYS A 37 -29.24 -4.32 -1.87
CA LYS A 37 -30.60 -4.40 -2.39
C LYS A 37 -31.05 -5.83 -2.10
N LEU A 38 -31.72 -5.98 -0.97
CA LEU A 38 -32.35 -7.21 -0.50
C LEU A 38 -33.58 -7.59 -1.35
N ALA A 39 -33.52 -7.35 -2.65
CA ALA A 39 -34.62 -7.60 -3.57
C ALA A 39 -34.23 -8.77 -4.47
N MET A 40 -34.60 -9.98 -4.03
CA MET A 40 -34.93 -11.12 -4.91
C MET A 40 -33.92 -11.41 -6.04
N SER A 41 -32.64 -11.62 -5.74
CA SER A 41 -31.67 -11.95 -6.79
C SER A 41 -31.35 -13.45 -6.79
N SER A 42 -32.01 -14.20 -7.67
CA SER A 42 -31.59 -15.54 -8.06
C SER A 42 -30.13 -15.55 -8.55
N LEU A 43 -29.44 -16.70 -8.54
CA LEU A 43 -28.05 -16.80 -9.01
C LEU A 43 -27.78 -16.12 -10.38
N PRO A 44 -28.69 -16.21 -11.38
CA PRO A 44 -28.55 -15.46 -12.63
C PRO A 44 -28.52 -13.93 -12.44
N CYS A 45 -29.34 -13.38 -11.54
CA CYS A 45 -29.38 -11.95 -11.24
C CYS A 45 -28.07 -11.47 -10.60
N VAL A 46 -27.51 -12.25 -9.66
CA VAL A 46 -26.22 -11.94 -9.03
C VAL A 46 -25.08 -12.00 -10.06
N LYS A 47 -25.07 -13.02 -10.93
CA LYS A 47 -24.06 -13.13 -12.01
C LYS A 47 -24.14 -11.94 -12.97
N ARG A 48 -25.36 -11.56 -13.37
CA ARG A 48 -25.61 -10.42 -14.25
C ARG A 48 -25.16 -9.10 -13.62
N HIS A 49 -25.52 -8.86 -12.36
CA HIS A 49 -25.06 -7.69 -11.59
C HIS A 49 -23.53 -7.61 -11.54
N LYS A 50 -22.85 -8.72 -11.24
CA LYS A 50 -21.37 -8.74 -11.19
C LYS A 50 -20.74 -8.43 -12.54
N ALA A 51 -21.33 -8.90 -13.64
CA ALA A 51 -20.85 -8.63 -14.99
C ALA A 51 -21.13 -7.18 -15.42
N GLU A 52 -22.37 -6.69 -15.27
CA GLU A 52 -22.79 -5.35 -15.69
C GLU A 52 -22.12 -4.24 -14.88
N LEU A 53 -22.01 -4.42 -13.57
CA LEU A 53 -21.48 -3.40 -12.65
C LEU A 53 -20.02 -3.66 -12.26
N MET A 54 -19.34 -4.62 -12.91
CA MET A 54 -17.94 -4.98 -12.61
C MET A 54 -17.69 -5.15 -11.10
N CYS A 55 -18.66 -5.76 -10.41
CA CYS A 55 -18.70 -5.84 -8.96
C CYS A 55 -18.05 -7.14 -8.49
N SER A 56 -17.09 -7.05 -7.56
CA SER A 56 -16.43 -8.24 -6.97
C SER A 56 -17.40 -9.12 -6.17
N GLY A 57 -18.51 -8.54 -5.70
CA GLY A 57 -19.45 -9.19 -4.78
C GLY A 57 -18.91 -9.37 -3.36
N VAL A 58 -17.75 -8.79 -3.05
CA VAL A 58 -17.15 -8.77 -1.71
C VAL A 58 -17.31 -7.37 -1.14
N ARG A 59 -17.93 -7.25 0.03
CA ARG A 59 -18.08 -5.96 0.72
C ARG A 59 -16.73 -5.52 1.27
N ASP A 60 -16.36 -4.28 0.98
CA ASP A 60 -15.26 -3.62 1.68
C ASP A 60 -15.69 -3.34 3.13
N LYS A 61 -15.07 -4.06 4.08
CA LYS A 61 -15.37 -3.91 5.52
C LYS A 61 -14.67 -2.67 6.11
N THR A 62 -13.70 -2.10 5.42
CA THR A 62 -12.80 -1.05 5.94
C THR A 62 -12.97 0.29 5.22
N ALA A 63 -14.03 0.43 4.42
CA ALA A 63 -14.33 1.67 3.72
C ALA A 63 -14.56 2.81 4.71
N TYR A 64 -13.89 3.94 4.49
CA TYR A 64 -14.04 5.13 5.31
C TYR A 64 -15.45 5.71 5.22
N VAL A 65 -16.02 6.07 6.37
CA VAL A 65 -17.29 6.78 6.46
C VAL A 65 -17.08 8.02 7.33
N SER A 66 -17.43 9.20 6.80
CA SER A 66 -17.35 10.44 7.57
C SER A 66 -18.35 10.42 8.73
N LEU A 67 -18.01 11.10 9.83
CA LEU A 67 -18.86 11.17 11.03
C LEU A 67 -20.28 11.68 10.72
N GLN A 68 -20.41 12.63 9.80
CA GLN A 68 -21.71 13.17 9.36
C GLN A 68 -22.63 12.12 8.70
N ARG A 69 -22.04 11.08 8.09
CA ARG A 69 -22.78 9.99 7.42
C ARG A 69 -22.71 8.69 8.22
N PHE A 70 -22.18 8.73 9.44
CA PHE A 70 -22.04 7.56 10.29
C PHE A 70 -23.41 7.21 10.89
N THR A 71 -23.90 6.02 10.58
CA THR A 71 -25.21 5.51 11.03
C THR A 71 -25.02 4.32 11.96
N GLU A 72 -26.06 3.96 12.72
CA GLU A 72 -26.06 2.78 13.59
C GLU A 72 -25.73 1.47 12.83
N MET A 73 -26.10 1.38 11.56
CA MET A 73 -25.73 0.26 10.70
C MET A 73 -24.22 0.16 10.43
N ASN A 74 -23.52 1.30 10.38
CA ASN A 74 -22.06 1.31 10.27
C ASN A 74 -21.43 0.88 11.61
N LEU A 75 -21.96 1.36 12.74
CA LEU A 75 -21.52 0.93 14.06
C LEU A 75 -21.66 -0.59 14.26
N LEU A 76 -22.80 -1.16 13.90
CA LEU A 76 -23.01 -2.61 13.96
C LEU A 76 -22.05 -3.36 13.03
N SER A 77 -21.81 -2.84 11.83
CA SER A 77 -20.83 -3.40 10.89
C SER A 77 -19.42 -3.42 11.51
N ASP A 78 -19.01 -2.33 12.15
CA ASP A 78 -17.70 -2.18 12.77
C ASP A 78 -17.55 -3.07 14.01
N TYR A 79 -18.58 -3.14 14.85
CA TYR A 79 -18.62 -4.04 16.00
C TYR A 79 -18.45 -5.50 15.58
N ARG A 80 -19.20 -5.95 14.55
CA ARG A 80 -19.09 -7.32 14.02
C ARG A 80 -17.72 -7.57 13.38
N PHE A 81 -17.15 -6.57 12.72
CA PHE A 81 -15.79 -6.66 12.20
C PHE A 81 -14.77 -6.89 13.33
N LEU A 82 -14.84 -6.11 14.42
CA LEU A 82 -13.96 -6.29 15.58
C LEU A 82 -14.14 -7.66 16.24
N GLU A 83 -15.37 -8.14 16.35
CA GLU A 83 -15.68 -9.48 16.87
C GLU A 83 -15.06 -10.59 15.98
N ASP A 84 -15.18 -10.46 14.66
CA ASP A 84 -14.55 -11.38 13.70
C ASP A 84 -13.02 -11.37 13.81
N VAL A 85 -12.41 -10.18 13.95
CA VAL A 85 -10.96 -10.02 14.12
C VAL A 85 -10.52 -10.67 15.43
N ALA A 86 -11.23 -10.44 16.53
CA ALA A 86 -10.95 -11.04 17.83
C ALA A 86 -11.03 -12.58 17.78
N ARG A 87 -12.10 -13.12 17.18
CA ARG A 87 -12.24 -14.57 16.94
C ARG A 87 -11.08 -15.13 16.13
N THR A 88 -10.64 -14.41 15.11
CA THR A 88 -9.53 -14.85 14.24
C THR A 88 -8.20 -14.84 14.98
N ALA A 89 -7.93 -13.79 15.75
CA ALA A 89 -6.73 -13.69 16.57
C ALA A 89 -6.67 -14.81 17.64
N ASP A 90 -7.80 -15.09 18.29
CA ASP A 90 -7.91 -16.15 19.30
C ASP A 90 -7.67 -17.55 18.70
N ARG A 91 -8.21 -17.82 17.50
CA ARG A 91 -7.91 -19.06 16.75
C ARG A 91 -6.42 -19.20 16.47
N VAL A 92 -5.75 -18.14 16.02
CA VAL A 92 -4.32 -18.15 15.69
C VAL A 92 -3.46 -18.30 16.95
N SER A 93 -3.86 -17.69 18.06
CA SER A 93 -3.16 -17.79 19.35
C SER A 93 -3.19 -19.22 19.90
N ARG A 94 -4.33 -19.92 19.77
CA ARG A 94 -4.48 -21.32 20.19
C ARG A 94 -3.83 -22.33 19.25
N ASP A 95 -3.45 -21.93 18.04
CA ASP A 95 -2.75 -22.80 17.10
C ASP A 95 -1.29 -23.04 17.55
N ILE A 96 -1.07 -24.22 18.14
CA ILE A 96 0.22 -24.68 18.66
C ILE A 96 1.29 -24.71 17.56
N PHE A 97 0.93 -25.00 16.31
CA PHE A 97 1.89 -25.05 15.21
C PHE A 97 2.41 -23.65 14.86
N LEU A 98 1.55 -22.64 14.95
CA LEU A 98 1.90 -21.26 14.68
C LEU A 98 2.71 -20.62 15.82
N THR A 99 2.50 -21.04 17.07
CA THR A 99 3.15 -20.46 18.26
C THR A 99 4.47 -21.13 18.68
N ARG A 100 4.92 -22.19 17.98
CA ARG A 100 6.12 -22.99 18.34
C ARG A 100 7.38 -22.14 18.60
N PRO A 101 8.15 -22.42 19.68
CA PRO A 101 9.39 -21.69 20.01
C PRO A 101 10.48 -21.72 18.94
N LYS A 102 10.63 -22.86 18.22
CA LYS A 102 11.64 -23.01 17.16
C LYS A 102 11.45 -21.99 16.03
N ARG A 103 10.19 -21.63 15.70
CA ARG A 103 9.90 -20.59 14.71
C ARG A 103 10.39 -19.23 15.20
N LYS A 104 10.16 -18.87 16.47
CA LYS A 104 10.60 -17.57 17.04
C LYS A 104 12.11 -17.36 16.91
N LYS A 105 12.94 -18.39 17.14
CA LYS A 105 14.41 -18.30 16.98
C LYS A 105 14.82 -17.98 15.54
N TYR A 106 14.24 -18.67 14.55
CA TYR A 106 14.52 -18.42 13.13
C TYR A 106 14.07 -17.03 12.69
N LEU A 107 12.90 -16.57 13.14
CA LEU A 107 12.42 -15.21 12.83
C LEU A 107 13.34 -14.14 13.41
N LEU A 108 13.81 -14.32 14.65
CA LEU A 108 14.78 -13.42 15.25
C LEU A 108 16.10 -13.42 14.49
N PHE A 109 16.57 -14.60 14.06
CA PHE A 109 17.74 -14.74 13.20
C PHE A 109 17.58 -13.94 11.89
N LEU A 110 16.45 -14.10 11.19
CA LEU A 110 16.17 -13.34 9.96
C LEU A 110 16.17 -11.83 10.21
N LYS A 111 15.52 -11.36 11.29
CA LYS A 111 15.50 -9.93 11.63
C LYS A 111 16.90 -9.39 11.93
N ASN A 112 17.71 -10.12 12.69
CA ASN A 112 19.07 -9.72 13.02
C ASN A 112 19.95 -9.69 11.77
N ARG A 113 19.80 -10.67 10.88
CA ARG A 113 20.56 -10.74 9.63
C ARG A 113 20.17 -9.61 8.66
N ALA A 114 18.88 -9.31 8.55
CA ALA A 114 18.41 -8.16 7.76
C ALA A 114 18.98 -6.85 8.32
N ARG A 115 18.98 -6.69 9.65
CA ARG A 115 19.57 -5.51 10.31
C ARG A 115 21.07 -5.37 10.02
N LYS A 116 21.82 -6.46 9.95
CA LYS A 116 23.25 -6.45 9.54
C LYS A 116 23.44 -5.97 8.10
N GLN A 117 22.51 -6.25 7.20
CA GLN A 117 22.51 -5.70 5.83
C GLN A 117 21.93 -4.28 5.75
N GLY A 118 21.57 -3.65 6.89
CA GLY A 118 20.98 -2.32 6.95
C GLY A 118 19.51 -2.27 6.54
N VAL A 119 18.80 -3.39 6.55
CA VAL A 119 17.36 -3.47 6.22
C VAL A 119 16.54 -3.65 7.49
N TYR A 120 15.53 -2.80 7.71
CA TYR A 120 14.64 -2.91 8.87
C TYR A 120 13.46 -3.83 8.58
N LEU A 121 13.68 -5.14 8.76
CA LEU A 121 12.67 -6.16 8.53
C LEU A 121 11.69 -6.29 9.72
N ARG A 122 10.42 -5.99 9.48
CA ARG A 122 9.29 -6.26 10.38
C ARG A 122 8.54 -7.48 9.91
N LEU A 123 8.35 -8.45 10.81
CA LEU A 123 7.60 -9.67 10.52
C LEU A 123 6.22 -9.57 11.18
N LEU A 124 5.19 -9.90 10.41
CA LEU A 124 3.80 -9.95 10.83
C LEU A 124 3.51 -11.28 11.56
N PRO A 125 2.50 -11.28 12.44
CA PRO A 125 2.01 -12.51 13.04
C PRO A 125 1.56 -13.55 11.99
N SER A 126 1.60 -14.83 12.36
CA SER A 126 1.25 -15.98 11.50
C SER A 126 -0.17 -15.95 10.93
N GLY A 127 -1.10 -15.23 11.57
CA GLY A 127 -2.48 -15.09 11.10
C GLY A 127 -2.64 -14.21 9.86
N PHE A 128 -1.64 -13.43 9.48
CA PHE A 128 -1.73 -12.50 8.35
C PHE A 128 -1.47 -13.21 7.01
N SER A 129 -2.28 -12.93 5.98
CA SER A 129 -2.10 -13.49 4.63
C SER A 129 -0.72 -13.19 4.06
N LYS A 130 -0.24 -11.95 4.24
CA LYS A 130 1.11 -11.51 3.84
C LYS A 130 2.21 -12.39 4.46
N ARG A 131 2.02 -12.87 5.70
CA ARG A 131 2.97 -13.79 6.35
C ARG A 131 2.90 -15.20 5.75
N ARG A 132 1.70 -15.67 5.41
CA ARG A 132 1.48 -17.00 4.83
C ARG A 132 2.03 -17.13 3.41
N GLU A 133 1.94 -16.07 2.63
CA GLU A 133 2.46 -16.00 1.26
C GLU A 133 3.98 -15.84 1.21
N ASN A 134 4.58 -15.34 2.29
CA ASN A 134 5.99 -15.00 2.31
C ASN A 134 6.88 -16.24 2.10
N SER A 135 7.70 -16.20 1.05
CA SER A 135 8.71 -17.19 0.74
C SER A 135 10.15 -16.71 0.94
N THR A 136 10.37 -15.59 1.65
CA THR A 136 11.71 -15.06 1.95
C THR A 136 12.49 -16.07 2.78
N VAL A 137 13.68 -16.44 2.32
CA VAL A 137 14.60 -17.32 3.04
C VAL A 137 16.00 -16.74 3.00
N PHE A 138 16.80 -17.05 4.02
CA PHE A 138 18.21 -16.69 4.04
C PHE A 138 19.05 -17.89 3.57
N ASP A 139 19.86 -17.68 2.54
CA ASP A 139 20.79 -18.70 2.04
C ASP A 139 22.11 -18.61 2.82
N HIS A 140 22.39 -19.67 3.58
CA HIS A 140 23.60 -19.75 4.39
C HIS A 140 24.87 -19.94 3.56
N ARG A 141 24.77 -20.53 2.37
CA ARG A 141 25.94 -20.82 1.53
C ARG A 141 26.47 -19.54 0.90
N ASN A 142 25.57 -18.74 0.34
CA ASN A 142 25.90 -17.49 -0.33
C ASN A 142 25.81 -16.27 0.60
N GLN A 143 25.42 -16.45 1.87
CA GLN A 143 25.30 -15.40 2.89
C GLN A 143 24.36 -14.23 2.51
N GLN A 144 23.36 -14.51 1.68
CA GLN A 144 22.41 -13.54 1.13
C GLN A 144 20.95 -13.92 1.34
N PHE A 145 20.05 -12.96 1.17
CA PHE A 145 18.60 -13.22 1.21
C PHE A 145 18.07 -13.59 -0.17
N CYS A 146 17.26 -14.64 -0.21
CA CYS A 146 16.38 -14.93 -1.33
C CYS A 146 14.99 -14.37 -1.00
N TRP A 147 14.72 -13.16 -1.50
CA TRP A 147 13.50 -12.42 -1.20
C TRP A 147 12.27 -12.97 -1.92
N HIS A 148 11.12 -12.81 -1.29
CA HIS A 148 9.84 -12.79 -1.96
C HIS A 148 9.64 -11.35 -2.45
N VAL A 149 9.27 -11.11 -3.69
CA VAL A 149 9.08 -9.76 -4.21
C VAL A 149 7.71 -9.69 -4.87
N LYS A 150 6.87 -8.78 -4.39
CA LYS A 150 5.58 -8.50 -5.03
C LYS A 150 5.75 -7.35 -6.02
N LEU A 151 5.40 -7.57 -7.28
CA LEU A 151 5.41 -6.58 -8.34
C LEU A 151 3.97 -6.13 -8.60
N GLN A 152 3.72 -4.83 -8.51
CA GLN A 152 2.43 -4.22 -8.80
C GLN A 152 2.59 -3.28 -9.98
N PHE A 153 1.68 -3.41 -10.95
CA PHE A 153 1.61 -2.59 -12.16
C PHE A 153 0.27 -1.84 -12.11
N PRO A 154 0.22 -0.65 -11.48
CA PRO A 154 -1.03 0.07 -11.25
C PRO A 154 -1.80 0.39 -12.53
N GLN A 155 -1.09 0.69 -13.63
CA GLN A 155 -1.70 1.10 -14.90
C GLN A 155 -2.41 -0.07 -15.59
N SER A 156 -1.87 -1.27 -15.46
CA SER A 156 -2.46 -2.51 -16.00
C SER A 156 -3.33 -3.25 -14.98
N GLN A 157 -3.46 -2.73 -13.75
CA GLN A 157 -4.09 -3.41 -12.60
C GLN A 157 -3.61 -4.86 -12.43
N ALA A 158 -2.33 -5.11 -12.71
CA ALA A 158 -1.73 -6.42 -12.68
C ALA A 158 -0.80 -6.58 -11.48
N GLU A 159 -0.84 -7.75 -10.84
CA GLU A 159 0.02 -8.11 -9.73
C GLU A 159 0.75 -9.42 -10.05
N TYR A 160 2.06 -9.42 -9.81
CA TYR A 160 2.91 -10.59 -9.99
C TYR A 160 3.75 -10.82 -8.74
N VAL A 161 4.16 -12.08 -8.55
CA VAL A 161 4.91 -12.50 -7.36
C VAL A 161 6.13 -13.27 -7.81
N GLU A 162 7.29 -12.71 -7.52
CA GLU A 162 8.59 -13.35 -7.74
C GLU A 162 9.09 -14.00 -6.46
N LYS A 163 9.41 -15.29 -6.55
CA LYS A 163 9.82 -16.10 -5.39
C LYS A 163 11.31 -16.36 -5.42
N ARG A 164 11.96 -16.27 -4.25
CA ARG A 164 13.38 -16.61 -4.05
C ARG A 164 14.34 -15.78 -4.92
N VAL A 165 14.10 -14.48 -4.99
CA VAL A 165 14.95 -13.54 -5.72
C VAL A 165 16.22 -13.26 -4.89
N PRO A 166 17.42 -13.63 -5.38
CA PRO A 166 18.69 -13.30 -4.73
C PRO A 166 18.85 -11.77 -4.57
N ASP A 167 19.46 -11.32 -3.48
CA ASP A 167 19.54 -9.89 -3.16
C ASP A 167 20.60 -9.15 -4.01
N ASP A 168 21.53 -9.90 -4.60
CA ASP A 168 22.53 -9.43 -5.57
C ASP A 168 21.93 -8.90 -6.87
N LYS A 169 20.77 -9.45 -7.28
CA LYS A 169 20.17 -9.15 -8.59
C LYS A 169 19.76 -7.69 -8.69
N THR A 170 19.97 -7.11 -9.87
CA THR A 170 19.50 -5.76 -10.18
C THR A 170 17.99 -5.74 -10.36
N ILE A 171 17.34 -4.61 -10.06
CA ILE A 171 15.88 -4.52 -10.26
C ILE A 171 15.53 -4.65 -11.75
N ASN A 172 16.38 -4.14 -12.64
CA ASN A 172 16.24 -4.38 -14.07
C ASN A 172 16.18 -5.87 -14.41
N GLU A 173 17.11 -6.69 -13.90
CA GLU A 173 17.08 -8.14 -14.14
C GLU A 173 15.81 -8.83 -13.64
N ILE A 174 15.25 -8.37 -12.51
CA ILE A 174 13.98 -8.88 -11.97
C ILE A 174 12.81 -8.51 -12.89
N LEU A 175 12.88 -7.34 -13.54
CA LEU A 175 11.83 -6.84 -14.42
C LEU A 175 11.97 -7.27 -15.89
N LYS A 176 13.15 -7.74 -16.32
CA LYS A 176 13.41 -8.24 -17.69
C LYS A 176 12.31 -9.22 -18.16
N PRO A 177 11.90 -10.25 -17.39
CA PRO A 177 10.84 -11.17 -17.81
C PRO A 177 9.46 -10.52 -18.01
N TYR A 178 9.24 -9.32 -17.48
CA TYR A 178 7.94 -8.64 -17.51
C TYR A 178 7.88 -7.51 -18.55
N ILE A 179 9.00 -6.83 -18.78
CA ILE A 179 9.08 -5.65 -19.65
C ILE A 179 9.62 -6.03 -21.03
N ASP A 180 10.57 -6.99 -21.11
CA ASP A 180 11.24 -7.30 -22.37
C ASP A 180 10.31 -8.08 -23.31
N PRO A 181 10.07 -7.56 -24.54
CA PRO A 181 9.12 -8.16 -25.48
C PRO A 181 9.51 -9.56 -25.97
N GLU A 182 10.79 -9.96 -25.84
CA GLU A 182 11.31 -11.26 -26.27
C GLU A 182 11.25 -12.35 -25.20
N LYS A 183 11.34 -11.97 -23.91
CA LYS A 183 11.40 -12.92 -22.78
C LYS A 183 10.10 -13.02 -22.00
N SER A 184 9.18 -12.08 -22.21
CA SER A 184 7.90 -12.06 -21.52
C SER A 184 6.91 -13.06 -22.10
N ASP A 185 6.18 -13.76 -21.22
CA ASP A 185 5.06 -14.60 -21.63
C ASP A 185 4.03 -13.79 -22.43
N PRO A 186 3.43 -14.36 -23.49
CA PRO A 186 2.50 -13.64 -24.37
C PRO A 186 1.27 -13.09 -23.61
N VAL A 187 0.84 -13.78 -22.54
CA VAL A 187 -0.27 -13.33 -21.68
C VAL A 187 0.14 -12.12 -20.82
N ILE A 188 1.36 -12.13 -20.28
CA ILE A 188 1.90 -11.02 -19.48
C ILE A 188 2.11 -9.81 -20.38
N ARG A 189 2.68 -10.01 -21.57
CA ARG A 189 2.85 -8.98 -22.59
C ARG A 189 1.51 -8.36 -23.00
N GLN A 190 0.45 -9.15 -23.12
CA GLN A 190 -0.88 -8.62 -23.43
C GLN A 190 -1.43 -7.74 -22.30
N ARG A 191 -1.18 -8.09 -21.04
CA ARG A 191 -1.61 -7.30 -19.87
C ARG A 191 -0.76 -6.06 -19.68
N LEU A 192 0.53 -6.14 -19.98
CA LEU A 192 1.51 -5.07 -19.80
C LEU A 192 1.81 -4.28 -21.10
N LYS A 193 0.91 -4.32 -22.09
CA LYS A 193 1.07 -3.60 -23.37
C LYS A 193 1.46 -2.13 -23.19
N ALA A 194 0.87 -1.46 -22.21
CA ALA A 194 1.19 -0.07 -21.90
C ALA A 194 2.67 0.14 -21.55
N TYR A 195 3.30 -0.81 -20.86
CA TYR A 195 4.69 -0.75 -20.44
C TYR A 195 5.68 -1.20 -21.53
N THR A 196 5.28 -2.16 -22.37
CA THR A 196 6.12 -2.62 -23.50
C THR A 196 6.13 -1.63 -24.67
N GLN A 197 5.02 -0.92 -24.89
CA GLN A 197 4.86 0.01 -26.02
C GLN A 197 5.31 1.44 -25.69
N SER A 198 5.41 1.78 -24.40
CA SER A 198 5.82 3.12 -23.99
C SER A 198 7.32 3.36 -24.21
N GLN A 199 7.67 4.41 -24.94
CA GLN A 199 9.03 4.95 -25.04
C GLN A 199 9.48 5.69 -23.76
N THR A 200 8.54 6.01 -22.87
CA THR A 200 8.83 6.67 -21.60
C THR A 200 9.47 5.67 -20.64
N GLY A 201 10.61 6.06 -20.05
CA GLY A 201 11.29 5.23 -19.06
C GLY A 201 10.39 4.82 -17.88
N VAL A 202 10.73 3.69 -17.28
CA VAL A 202 10.02 3.14 -16.12
C VAL A 202 10.56 3.75 -14.83
N GLN A 203 9.68 4.02 -13.88
CA GLN A 203 10.00 4.43 -12.52
C GLN A 203 9.55 3.33 -11.55
N ILE A 204 10.40 3.01 -10.58
CA ILE A 204 10.17 1.93 -9.63
C ILE A 204 10.01 2.54 -8.26
N LEU A 205 8.86 2.30 -7.65
CA LEU A 205 8.44 2.92 -6.42
C LEU A 205 8.21 1.86 -5.34
N MET A 206 8.63 2.13 -4.11
CA MET A 206 8.32 1.28 -2.97
C MET A 206 7.59 2.10 -1.91
N ARG A 207 6.43 1.64 -1.45
CA ARG A 207 5.66 2.34 -0.42
C ARG A 207 6.50 2.51 0.84
N VAL A 208 6.45 3.71 1.40
CA VAL A 208 7.06 4.03 2.69
C VAL A 208 6.15 3.48 3.79
N GLU A 209 6.70 2.56 4.58
CA GLU A 209 5.99 1.98 5.71
C GLU A 209 6.11 2.89 6.95
N ASN A 210 5.12 2.83 7.86
CA ASN A 210 5.09 3.53 9.15
C ASN A 210 4.84 5.06 9.11
N MET A 211 4.21 5.57 8.03
CA MET A 211 3.68 6.94 7.97
C MET A 211 2.23 7.01 8.49
N GLN A 212 1.77 8.19 8.91
CA GLN A 212 0.36 8.41 9.24
C GLN A 212 -0.53 8.06 8.04
N GLN A 213 -1.67 7.42 8.29
CA GLN A 213 -2.47 6.68 7.30
C GLN A 213 -2.94 7.52 6.10
N ASN A 214 -2.95 8.85 6.22
CA ASN A 214 -3.43 9.77 5.19
C ASN A 214 -2.34 10.29 4.25
N LEU A 215 -1.05 9.99 4.50
CA LEU A 215 0.08 10.40 3.65
C LEU A 215 0.80 9.16 3.12
N ILE A 216 0.34 8.66 1.97
CA ILE A 216 1.04 7.59 1.26
C ILE A 216 2.21 8.22 0.51
N ARG A 217 3.43 7.86 0.92
CA ARG A 217 4.65 8.27 0.23
C ARG A 217 5.37 7.06 -0.37
N TYR A 218 6.18 7.32 -1.39
CA TYR A 218 6.95 6.30 -2.09
C TYR A 218 8.45 6.63 -2.10
N TYR A 219 9.28 5.61 -1.90
CA TYR A 219 10.70 5.66 -2.23
C TYR A 219 10.89 5.41 -3.71
N GLU A 220 11.61 6.29 -4.38
CA GLU A 220 12.15 6.01 -5.70
C GLU A 220 13.33 5.05 -5.58
N LEU A 221 13.25 3.94 -6.31
CA LEU A 221 14.29 2.93 -6.41
C LEU A 221 15.04 3.07 -7.73
N ASP A 222 16.35 2.83 -7.66
CA ASP A 222 17.22 2.91 -8.81
C ASP A 222 17.26 1.55 -9.53
N PRO A 223 16.82 1.47 -10.80
CA PRO A 223 16.73 0.22 -11.54
C PRO A 223 18.10 -0.44 -11.79
N SER A 224 19.17 0.36 -11.80
CA SER A 224 20.54 -0.10 -12.08
C SER A 224 21.20 -0.77 -10.87
N LYS A 225 20.74 -0.48 -9.66
CA LYS A 225 21.32 -0.99 -8.41
C LYS A 225 20.74 -2.34 -8.02
N SER A 226 21.52 -3.11 -7.26
CA SER A 226 21.07 -4.38 -6.67
C SER A 226 19.91 -4.18 -5.70
N LEU A 227 19.19 -5.26 -5.43
CA LEU A 227 18.09 -5.26 -4.49
C LEU A 227 18.58 -4.90 -3.07
N VAL A 228 19.72 -5.43 -2.61
CA VAL A 228 20.30 -5.06 -1.29
C VAL A 228 20.49 -3.55 -1.16
N ASN A 229 21.13 -2.93 -2.16
CA ASN A 229 21.48 -1.51 -2.10
C ASN A 229 20.23 -0.64 -2.11
N ASN A 230 19.22 -1.02 -2.88
CA ASN A 230 17.94 -0.33 -2.92
C ASN A 230 17.17 -0.46 -1.60
N LEU A 231 17.19 -1.63 -0.96
CA LEU A 231 16.47 -1.89 0.30
C LEU A 231 17.20 -1.37 1.54
N ARG A 232 18.46 -0.98 1.42
CA ARG A 232 19.25 -0.44 2.54
C ARG A 232 18.59 0.80 3.14
N ASN A 233 18.60 0.87 4.47
CA ASN A 233 17.97 1.87 5.31
C ASN A 233 16.45 2.00 5.14
N LYS A 234 15.78 1.02 4.51
CA LYS A 234 14.32 1.00 4.36
C LYS A 234 13.67 0.03 5.34
N VAL A 235 12.41 0.32 5.66
CA VAL A 235 11.56 -0.55 6.46
C VAL A 235 10.75 -1.43 5.53
N ILE A 236 10.81 -2.75 5.75
CA ILE A 236 10.06 -3.74 4.98
C ILE A 236 9.18 -4.53 5.93
N ILE A 237 7.91 -4.68 5.58
CA ILE A 237 6.98 -5.55 6.29
C ILE A 237 6.83 -6.85 5.52
N GLU A 238 7.36 -7.96 6.07
CA GLU A 238 7.49 -9.30 5.47
C GLU A 238 8.37 -9.36 4.22
N TYR A 239 7.94 -8.71 3.15
CA TYR A 239 8.61 -8.71 1.86
C TYR A 239 8.39 -7.38 1.12
N PRO A 240 9.34 -6.96 0.25
CA PRO A 240 9.21 -5.72 -0.52
C PRO A 240 8.07 -5.82 -1.55
N THR A 241 7.37 -4.70 -1.73
CA THR A 241 6.35 -4.52 -2.76
C THR A 241 6.76 -3.37 -3.66
N LEU A 242 7.07 -3.70 -4.91
CA LEU A 242 7.57 -2.77 -5.92
C LEU A 242 6.42 -2.36 -6.83
N HIS A 243 6.20 -1.07 -6.97
CA HIS A 243 5.24 -0.47 -7.88
C HIS A 243 5.99 -0.02 -9.12
N VAL A 244 5.63 -0.57 -10.26
CA VAL A 244 6.23 -0.24 -11.55
C VAL A 244 5.30 0.73 -12.26
N VAL A 245 5.75 1.96 -12.46
CA VAL A 245 4.94 3.07 -13.00
C VAL A 245 5.70 3.70 -14.17
N LEU A 246 5.00 4.13 -15.22
CA LEU A 246 5.63 4.88 -16.31
C LEU A 246 5.86 6.34 -15.88
N LYS A 247 7.00 6.92 -16.28
CA LYS A 247 7.42 8.28 -15.87
C LYS A 247 6.45 9.43 -16.24
N GLY A 248 5.38 9.19 -16.98
CA GLY A 248 4.33 10.17 -17.30
C GLY A 248 3.05 10.07 -16.45
N CYS A 249 2.88 9.01 -15.66
CA CYS A 249 1.65 8.78 -14.87
C CYS A 249 1.90 8.88 -13.35
N SER A 250 3.03 9.44 -12.93
CA SER A 250 3.43 9.55 -11.52
C SER A 250 2.75 10.70 -10.76
N ASN A 251 1.92 11.51 -11.42
CA ASN A 251 1.34 12.73 -10.83
C ASN A 251 0.54 12.50 -9.53
N ASP A 252 -0.05 11.31 -9.33
CA ASP A 252 -0.80 10.99 -8.11
C ASP A 252 0.06 10.39 -6.99
N MET A 253 1.34 10.10 -7.23
CA MET A 253 2.23 9.46 -6.26
C MET A 253 3.23 10.46 -5.67
N GLN A 254 3.00 10.86 -4.42
CA GLN A 254 3.93 11.71 -3.69
C GLN A 254 5.25 10.97 -3.40
N LEU A 255 6.33 11.38 -4.07
CA LEU A 255 7.66 10.83 -3.88
C LEU A 255 8.32 11.43 -2.61
N LEU A 256 8.95 10.59 -1.79
CA LEU A 256 9.91 11.08 -0.81
C LEU A 256 11.17 11.51 -1.55
N HIS A 257 11.42 12.82 -1.60
CA HIS A 257 12.74 13.31 -1.96
C HIS A 257 13.77 12.75 -0.96
N GLN A 258 14.81 12.10 -1.47
CA GLN A 258 15.96 11.73 -0.65
C GLN A 258 16.63 13.04 -0.20
N VAL A 259 16.50 13.37 1.08
CA VAL A 259 17.34 14.39 1.70
C VAL A 259 18.76 13.88 1.58
N LYS A 260 19.57 14.50 0.70
CA LYS A 260 21.02 14.29 0.67
C LYS A 260 21.50 14.52 2.09
N SER A 261 22.09 13.49 2.69
CA SER A 261 22.91 13.64 3.89
C SER A 261 24.06 14.59 3.53
N GLU A 262 23.90 15.87 3.85
CA GLU A 262 25.00 16.82 3.86
C GLU A 262 26.03 16.30 4.87
N SER A 263 27.18 15.91 4.34
CA SER A 263 28.39 15.61 5.10
C SER A 263 28.69 16.78 6.02
N ALA A 264 28.73 16.52 7.32
CA ALA A 264 29.27 17.42 8.32
C ALA A 264 30.67 17.89 7.86
N GLN A 265 30.75 19.14 7.40
CA GLN A 265 32.01 19.81 7.19
C GLN A 265 32.68 19.95 8.55
N LYS A 266 33.87 19.36 8.66
CA LYS A 266 34.80 19.54 9.77
C LYS A 266 35.06 21.04 9.93
N LEU A 267 34.68 21.61 11.08
CA LEU A 267 35.28 22.86 11.56
C LEU A 267 36.75 22.57 11.85
N GLY A 268 37.60 23.23 11.07
CA GLY A 268 39.06 23.17 11.19
C GLY A 268 39.54 23.85 12.46
N ASN A 269 40.66 23.32 12.96
CA ASN A 269 41.56 24.00 13.88
C ASN A 269 41.95 25.37 13.30
N GLY A 270 41.98 26.37 14.16
CA GLY A 270 42.69 27.63 13.96
C GLY A 270 43.38 27.96 15.28
N ASP A 271 44.70 28.08 15.19
CA ASP A 271 45.64 28.48 16.24
C ASP A 271 45.32 29.84 16.88
#